data_AF-A0AAV1I5A3-F1
#
_entry.id   AF-A0AAV1I5A3-F1
#
_cell.length_a   1.000
_cell.length_b   1.000
_cell.length_c   1.000
_cell.angle_alpha   90.00
_cell.angle_beta   90.00
_cell.angle_gamma   90.00
#
_symmetry.space_group_name_H-M   'P 1'
#
loop_
_entity.id
_entity.type
_entity.pdbx_description
1 polymer ?
#
loop_
_entity_poly.entity_id
_entity_poly.type
_entity_poly.pdbx_seq_one_letter_code
_entity_poly.pdbx_strand_id
1 'polypeptide(L)'
;MAQRANVLRAYRELLDLAKRLPIDKRNASLEEARKAMRSNQSEVDPVKQTDLLKELVAKVSFLRMTTPKTYRDRRTRHGSVTLVMRDGALVEGQGTSESRVADGTMSMEEARTRNKQLLKRQHFGRDPPDVRKFF
;
A
#
# COMPACT_ATOMS: atom_id res chain seq x y z
N MET A 1 -14.57 -18.45 15.88
CA MET A 1 -14.02 -18.18 14.52
C MET A 1 -13.32 -16.83 14.37
N ALA A 2 -13.83 -15.75 14.98
CA ALA A 2 -13.23 -14.40 14.88
C ALA A 2 -11.74 -14.33 15.30
N GLN A 3 -11.35 -15.04 16.37
CA GLN A 3 -9.98 -15.02 16.89
C GLN A 3 -8.97 -15.61 15.89
N ARG A 4 -9.30 -16.72 15.22
CA ARG A 4 -8.47 -17.31 14.16
C ARG A 4 -8.27 -16.34 12.99
N ALA A 5 -9.33 -15.63 12.58
CA ALA A 5 -9.23 -14.64 11.51
C ALA A 5 -8.29 -13.48 11.90
N ASN A 6 -8.37 -13.00 13.15
CA ASN A 6 -7.49 -11.95 13.66
C ASN A 6 -6.03 -12.40 13.71
N VAL A 7 -5.75 -13.61 14.19
CA VAL A 7 -4.41 -14.20 14.19
C VAL A 7 -3.84 -14.28 12.77
N LEU A 8 -4.61 -14.81 11.81
CA LEU A 8 -4.16 -14.93 10.42
C LEU A 8 -3.92 -13.56 9.77
N ARG A 9 -4.77 -12.58 10.05
CA ARG A 9 -4.60 -11.21 9.57
C ARG A 9 -3.30 -10.60 10.11
N ALA A 10 -3.08 -10.69 11.42
CA ALA A 10 -1.90 -10.13 12.07
C ALA A 10 -0.62 -10.86 11.62
N TYR A 11 -0.68 -12.18 11.42
CA TYR A 11 0.43 -12.96 10.87
C TYR A 11 0.79 -12.57 9.43
N ARG A 12 -0.21 -12.42 8.54
CA ARG A 12 0.03 -11.94 7.17
C ARG A 12 0.69 -10.57 7.16
N GLU A 13 0.23 -9.69 8.04
CA GLU A 13 0.84 -8.37 8.20
C GLU A 13 2.28 -8.44 8.69
N LEU A 14 2.57 -9.30 9.67
CA LEU A 14 3.94 -9.54 10.14
C LEU A 14 4.85 -10.03 9.01
N LEU A 15 4.38 -10.96 8.17
CA LEU A 15 5.13 -11.43 7.01
C LEU A 15 5.37 -10.34 5.96
N ASP A 16 4.37 -9.49 5.70
CA ASP A 16 4.51 -8.36 4.78
C ASP A 16 5.53 -7.34 5.29
N LEU A 17 5.56 -7.08 6.61
CA LEU A 17 6.56 -6.21 7.23
C LEU A 17 7.95 -6.84 7.21
N ALA A 18 8.06 -8.13 7.53
CA ALA A 18 9.33 -8.86 7.49
C ALA A 18 9.98 -8.82 6.09
N LYS A 19 9.18 -8.89 5.03
CA LYS A 19 9.66 -8.72 3.64
C LYS A 19 10.23 -7.34 3.34
N ARG A 20 9.99 -6.32 4.16
CA ARG A 20 10.58 -4.98 3.98
C ARG A 20 11.95 -4.85 4.63
N LEU A 21 12.34 -5.79 5.50
CA LEU A 21 13.65 -5.75 6.13
C LEU A 21 14.78 -5.89 5.08
N PRO A 22 15.97 -5.40 5.41
CA PRO A 22 17.20 -5.69 4.66
C PRO A 22 17.35 -7.19 4.42
N ILE A 23 17.91 -7.56 3.26
CA ILE A 23 17.98 -8.94 2.77
C ILE A 23 18.59 -9.88 3.82
N ASP A 24 19.64 -9.41 4.51
CA ASP A 24 20.37 -10.17 5.53
C ASP A 24 19.48 -10.59 6.72
N LYS A 25 18.55 -9.73 7.13
CA LYS A 25 17.66 -9.97 8.29
C LYS A 25 16.30 -10.53 7.88
N ARG A 26 15.92 -10.37 6.61
CA ARG A 26 14.61 -10.78 6.09
C ARG A 26 14.37 -12.28 6.29
N ASN A 27 15.27 -13.13 5.82
CA ASN A 27 15.05 -14.57 5.86
C ASN A 27 15.03 -15.11 7.30
N ALA A 28 15.96 -14.65 8.13
CA ALA A 28 15.99 -15.00 9.55
C ALA A 28 14.68 -14.62 10.27
N SER A 29 14.20 -13.40 10.07
CA SER A 29 12.94 -12.94 10.70
C SER A 29 11.70 -13.71 10.19
N LEU A 30 11.67 -14.09 8.91
CA LEU A 30 10.58 -14.90 8.35
C LEU A 30 10.57 -16.33 8.91
N GLU A 31 11.75 -16.93 9.08
CA GLU A 31 11.87 -18.26 9.68
C GLU A 31 11.50 -18.26 11.15
N GLU A 32 11.96 -17.27 11.91
CA GLU A 32 11.59 -17.10 13.33
C GLU A 32 10.08 -16.96 13.47
N ALA A 33 9.45 -16.11 12.66
CA ALA A 33 8.01 -15.92 12.66
C ALA A 33 7.24 -17.21 12.34
N ARG A 34 7.70 -17.97 11.34
CA ARG A 34 7.11 -19.27 10.98
C ARG A 34 7.26 -20.29 12.10
N LYS A 35 8.44 -20.34 12.74
CA LYS A 35 8.74 -21.26 13.83
C LYS A 35 7.86 -20.97 15.05
N ALA A 36 7.74 -19.70 15.43
CA ALA A 36 6.89 -19.26 16.55
C ALA A 36 5.40 -19.57 16.31
N MET A 37 4.89 -19.39 15.08
CA MET A 37 3.51 -19.74 14.77
C MET A 37 3.24 -21.24 14.79
N ARG A 38 4.21 -22.06 14.36
CA ARG A 38 4.10 -23.52 14.39
C ARG A 38 4.20 -24.07 15.80
N SER A 39 5.09 -23.53 16.64
CA SER A 39 5.21 -23.98 18.04
C SER A 39 3.92 -23.76 18.82
N ASN A 40 3.21 -22.67 18.54
CA ASN A 40 2.03 -22.26 19.28
C ASN A 40 0.71 -22.76 18.65
N GLN A 41 0.78 -23.56 17.58
CA GLN A 41 -0.40 -24.03 16.84
C GLN A 41 -1.31 -24.92 17.69
N SER A 42 -0.72 -25.70 18.60
CA SER A 42 -1.42 -26.72 19.38
C SER A 42 -1.96 -26.20 20.71
N GLU A 43 -1.78 -24.91 21.02
CA GLU A 43 -2.23 -24.35 22.29
C GLU A 43 -3.75 -24.23 22.34
N VAL A 44 -4.35 -24.86 23.35
CA VAL A 44 -5.82 -24.96 23.52
C VAL A 44 -6.34 -23.91 24.52
N ASP A 45 -5.49 -23.44 25.43
CA ASP A 45 -5.86 -22.50 26.49
C ASP A 45 -6.20 -21.11 25.92
N PRO A 46 -7.45 -20.63 26.10
CA PRO A 46 -7.89 -19.35 25.54
C PRO A 46 -7.11 -18.16 26.11
N VAL A 47 -6.66 -18.19 27.37
CA VAL A 47 -5.94 -17.07 27.98
C VAL A 47 -4.59 -16.91 27.30
N LYS A 48 -3.83 -18.00 27.20
CA LYS A 48 -2.55 -18.03 26.49
C LYS A 48 -2.69 -17.62 25.03
N GLN A 49 -3.75 -18.05 24.34
CA GLN A 49 -3.99 -17.62 22.97
C GLN A 49 -4.16 -16.10 22.84
N THR A 50 -4.81 -15.45 23.81
CA THR A 50 -4.94 -13.99 23.80
C THR A 50 -3.61 -13.29 24.07
N ASP A 51 -2.79 -13.82 24.98
CA ASP A 51 -1.49 -13.22 25.29
C ASP A 51 -0.51 -13.38 24.11
N LEU A 52 -0.47 -14.55 23.48
CA LEU A 52 0.28 -14.76 22.25
C LEU A 52 -0.17 -13.85 21.10
N LEU A 53 -1.48 -13.57 21.00
CA LEU A 53 -1.99 -12.60 20.03
C LEU A 53 -1.50 -11.18 20.36
N LYS A 54 -1.50 -10.77 21.63
CA LYS A 54 -0.97 -9.46 22.05
C LYS A 54 0.51 -9.33 21.72
N GLU A 55 1.31 -10.35 21.99
CA GLU A 55 2.73 -10.38 21.63
C GLU A 55 2.94 -10.23 20.12
N LEU A 56 2.14 -10.94 19.32
CA LEU A 56 2.22 -10.85 17.87
C LEU A 56 1.84 -9.44 17.36
N VAL A 57 0.80 -8.83 17.95
CA VAL A 57 0.40 -7.45 17.64
C VAL A 57 1.50 -6.46 18.05
N ALA A 58 2.16 -6.66 19.19
CA ALA A 58 3.28 -5.83 19.63
C ALA A 58 4.50 -5.95 18.70
N LYS A 59 4.82 -7.16 18.21
CA LYS A 59 5.86 -7.34 17.19
C LYS A 59 5.51 -6.61 15.90
N VAL A 60 4.25 -6.67 15.47
CA VAL A 60 3.76 -5.95 14.29
C VAL A 60 3.87 -4.43 14.48
N SER A 61 3.48 -3.87 15.62
CA SER A 61 3.57 -2.43 15.87
C SER A 61 5.03 -1.96 15.91
N PHE A 62 5.92 -2.72 16.55
CA PHE A 62 7.36 -2.46 16.53
C PHE A 62 7.91 -2.44 15.09
N LEU A 63 7.61 -3.47 14.30
CA LEU A 63 8.04 -3.55 12.90
C LEU A 63 7.49 -2.41 12.05
N ARG A 64 6.25 -1.97 12.28
CA ARG A 64 5.68 -0.79 11.59
C ARG A 64 6.47 0.49 11.88
N MET A 65 6.98 0.65 13.11
CA MET A 65 7.80 1.81 13.48
C MET A 65 9.19 1.72 12.87
N THR A 66 9.84 0.55 12.91
CA THR A 66 11.20 0.39 12.40
C THR A 66 11.29 0.28 10.88
N THR A 67 10.23 -0.19 10.22
CA THR A 67 10.16 -0.33 8.76
C THR A 67 9.00 0.51 8.20
N PRO A 68 9.20 1.85 8.09
CA PRO A 68 8.15 2.73 7.60
C PRO A 68 7.73 2.33 6.19
N LYS A 69 6.42 2.49 5.93
CA LYS A 69 5.79 2.12 4.67
C LYS A 69 6.35 3.00 3.55
N THR A 70 6.96 2.38 2.54
CA THR A 70 7.41 3.11 1.34
C THR A 70 6.21 3.63 0.55
N TYR A 71 6.43 4.70 -0.19
CA TYR A 71 5.40 5.35 -1.00
C TYR A 71 4.76 4.39 -2.03
N ARG A 72 5.57 3.46 -2.56
CA ARG A 72 5.14 2.42 -3.49
C ARG A 72 4.11 1.47 -2.87
N ASP A 73 4.22 1.17 -1.58
CA ASP A 73 3.33 0.26 -0.85
C ASP A 73 2.01 0.93 -0.39
N ARG A 74 1.97 2.26 -0.32
CA ARG A 74 0.72 2.99 -0.04
C ARG A 74 -0.25 2.96 -1.23
N ARG A 75 0.29 2.95 -2.45
CA ARG A 75 -0.49 2.86 -3.71
C ARG A 75 -1.30 1.57 -3.86
N THR A 76 -0.89 0.47 -3.21
CA THR A 76 -1.46 -0.86 -3.45
C THR A 76 -2.66 -1.22 -2.56
N ARG A 77 -2.87 -0.52 -1.43
CA ARG A 77 -3.96 -0.85 -0.46
C ARG A 77 -5.06 0.19 -0.34
N HIS A 78 -4.80 1.46 -0.66
CA HIS A 78 -5.81 2.52 -0.63
C HIS A 78 -5.94 3.14 -2.02
N GLY A 79 -7.11 2.99 -2.63
CA GLY A 79 -7.47 3.70 -3.84
C GLY A 79 -7.33 5.21 -3.64
N SER A 80 -6.88 5.88 -4.70
CA SER A 80 -6.72 7.33 -4.84
C SER A 80 -5.99 8.04 -3.69
N VAL A 81 -4.66 7.93 -3.66
CA VAL A 81 -3.83 8.91 -2.95
C VAL A 81 -3.58 10.09 -3.90
N THR A 82 -3.98 11.30 -3.53
CA THR A 82 -3.66 12.53 -4.29
C THR A 82 -2.20 12.87 -4.07
N LEU A 83 -1.45 12.97 -5.15
CA LEU A 83 -0.01 13.17 -5.15
C LEU A 83 0.30 14.59 -5.60
N VAL A 84 1.03 15.34 -4.79
CA VAL A 84 1.46 16.70 -5.12
C VAL A 84 2.98 16.69 -5.24
N MET A 85 3.50 17.26 -6.32
CA MET A 85 4.95 17.42 -6.50
C MET A 85 5.37 18.71 -5.78
N ARG A 86 6.26 18.60 -4.78
CA ARG A 86 6.86 19.74 -4.06
C ARG A 86 8.37 19.57 -4.04
N ASP A 87 9.10 20.60 -4.45
CA ASP A 87 10.57 20.65 -4.43
C ASP A 87 11.26 19.44 -5.09
N GLY A 88 10.73 18.99 -6.24
CA GLY A 88 11.26 17.84 -6.97
C GLY A 88 10.97 16.47 -6.33
N ALA A 89 10.28 16.42 -5.19
CA ALA A 89 9.86 15.20 -4.52
C ALA A 89 8.33 15.03 -4.58
N LEU A 90 7.89 13.77 -4.60
CA LEU A 90 6.48 13.40 -4.63
C LEU A 90 5.96 13.29 -3.19
N VAL A 91 5.08 14.19 -2.77
CA VAL A 91 4.59 14.32 -1.39
C VAL A 91 3.08 14.04 -1.33
N GLU A 92 2.62 13.43 -0.24
CA GLU A 92 1.21 13.13 0.02
C GLU A 92 0.55 14.37 0.63
N GLY A 93 -0.41 14.98 -0.06
CA GLY A 93 -1.07 16.21 0.39
C GLY A 93 -2.48 16.37 -0.15
N GLN A 94 -3.36 17.01 0.62
CA GLN A 94 -4.60 17.59 0.13
C GLN A 94 -4.31 19.01 -0.34
N GLY A 95 -4.79 19.36 -1.54
CA GLY A 95 -4.60 20.70 -2.10
C GLY A 95 -5.42 21.73 -1.33
N THR A 96 -4.81 22.41 -0.37
CA THR A 96 -5.29 23.70 0.13
C THR A 96 -4.58 24.79 -0.67
N SER A 97 -5.30 25.38 -1.62
CA SER A 97 -4.78 26.40 -2.54
C SER A 97 -4.79 27.78 -1.87
N GLU A 98 -3.63 28.27 -1.45
CA GLU A 98 -3.44 29.70 -1.11
C GLU A 98 -2.52 30.45 -2.07
N SER A 99 -1.99 29.81 -3.11
CA SER A 99 -1.21 30.53 -4.13
C SER A 99 -1.60 30.09 -5.53
N ARG A 100 -1.79 31.08 -6.40
CA ARG A 100 -2.19 30.95 -7.80
C ARG A 100 -0.99 30.48 -8.66
N VAL A 101 -0.23 29.50 -8.16
CA VAL A 101 0.74 28.75 -8.95
C VAL A 101 -0.04 27.59 -9.57
N ALA A 102 0.21 27.31 -10.84
CA ALA A 102 -0.38 26.17 -11.53
C ALA A 102 0.16 24.86 -10.94
N ASP A 103 -0.36 24.50 -9.77
CA ASP A 103 -0.18 23.20 -9.16
C ASP A 103 -0.73 22.19 -10.16
N GLY A 104 0.17 21.46 -10.84
CA GLY A 104 -0.14 20.49 -11.90
C GLY A 104 -0.95 19.28 -11.44
N THR A 105 -1.77 19.42 -10.40
CA THR A 105 -2.71 18.41 -9.93
C THR A 105 -3.96 18.46 -10.79
N MET A 106 -4.06 17.51 -11.71
CA MET A 106 -5.31 17.23 -12.41
C MET A 106 -5.89 15.92 -11.91
N SER A 107 -7.21 15.86 -11.72
CA SER A 107 -7.88 14.61 -11.38
C SER A 107 -7.74 13.58 -12.52
N MET A 108 -7.88 12.29 -12.23
CA MET A 108 -7.82 11.24 -13.27
C MET A 108 -8.92 11.36 -14.32
N GLU A 109 -10.01 12.05 -13.99
CA GLU A 109 -11.10 12.36 -14.91
C GLU A 109 -10.74 13.55 -15.80
N GLU A 110 -10.19 14.62 -15.22
CA GLU A 110 -9.64 15.76 -15.96
C GLU A 110 -8.49 15.35 -16.89
N ALA A 111 -7.65 14.41 -16.48
CA ALA A 111 -6.59 13.86 -17.32
C ALA A 111 -7.16 13.15 -18.56
N ARG A 112 -8.25 12.38 -18.37
CA ARG A 112 -8.94 11.68 -19.46
C ARG A 112 -9.62 12.66 -20.42
N THR A 113 -10.30 13.69 -19.93
CA THR A 113 -10.95 14.68 -20.78
C THR A 113 -9.92 15.49 -21.57
N ARG A 114 -8.84 15.93 -20.94
CA ARG A 114 -7.73 16.63 -21.61
C ARG A 114 -7.06 15.77 -22.66
N ASN A 115 -6.79 14.49 -22.36
CA ASN A 115 -6.23 13.55 -23.33
C ASN A 115 -7.14 13.36 -24.54
N LYS A 116 -8.46 13.20 -24.33
CA LYS A 116 -9.45 13.09 -25.42
C LYS A 116 -9.47 14.35 -26.30
N GLN A 117 -9.37 15.54 -25.70
CA GLN A 117 -9.29 16.80 -26.45
C GLN A 117 -8.02 16.89 -27.29
N LEU A 118 -6.87 16.47 -26.76
CA LEU A 118 -5.59 16.46 -27.49
C LEU A 118 -5.62 15.48 -28.67
N LEU A 119 -6.14 14.27 -28.47
CA LEU A 119 -6.31 13.31 -29.56
C LEU A 119 -7.24 13.85 -30.65
N LYS A 120 -8.34 14.49 -30.27
CA LYS A 120 -9.26 15.11 -31.23
C LYS A 120 -8.57 16.21 -32.06
N ARG A 121 -7.64 16.98 -31.46
CA ARG A 121 -6.83 17.96 -32.20
C ARG A 121 -5.88 17.29 -33.19
N GLN A 122 -5.24 16.20 -32.78
CA GLN A 122 -4.37 15.41 -33.66
C GLN A 122 -5.11 14.81 -34.86
N HIS A 123 -6.39 14.47 -34.68
CA HIS A 123 -7.27 13.95 -35.73
C HIS A 123 -8.16 15.02 -36.38
N PHE A 124 -7.72 16.28 -36.41
CA PHE A 124 -8.41 17.39 -37.11
C PHE A 124 -9.90 17.54 -36.73
N GLY A 125 -10.22 17.40 -35.44
CA GLY A 125 -11.58 17.51 -34.94
C GLY A 125 -12.42 16.24 -35.07
N ARG A 126 -11.88 15.15 -35.64
CA ARG A 126 -12.54 13.84 -35.71
C ARG A 126 -12.22 13.02 -34.46
N ASP A 127 -13.13 12.13 -34.10
CA ASP A 127 -12.87 11.23 -32.99
C ASP A 127 -11.76 10.24 -33.37
N PRO A 128 -10.79 9.97 -32.47
CA PRO A 128 -9.68 9.07 -32.74
C PRO A 128 -10.20 7.65 -33.04
N PRO A 129 -9.55 6.91 -33.97
CA PRO A 129 -9.94 5.53 -34.28
C PRO A 129 -9.78 4.64 -33.04
N ASP A 130 -10.76 3.76 -32.82
CA ASP A 130 -10.75 2.84 -31.68
C ASP A 130 -9.70 1.75 -31.88
N VAL A 131 -8.53 1.94 -31.27
CA VAL A 131 -7.38 1.03 -31.34
C VAL A 131 -7.64 -0.34 -30.72
N ARG A 132 -8.77 -0.55 -30.03
CA ARG A 132 -9.18 -1.88 -29.51
C ARG A 132 -9.69 -2.84 -30.59
N LYS A 133 -9.87 -2.37 -31.83
CA LYS A 133 -10.33 -3.22 -32.94
C LYS A 133 -9.20 -3.80 -33.79
N PHE A 134 -7.94 -3.44 -33.49
CA PHE A 134 -6.77 -3.81 -34.30
C PHE A 134 -5.75 -4.69 -33.55
N PHE A 135 -6.12 -5.22 -32.37
CA PHE A 135 -5.40 -6.24 -31.61
C PHE A 135 -6.36 -7.35 -31.20
#